data_AF-A0A933H978-F1
#
_entry.id   AF-A0A933H978-F1
#
_cell.length_a   1.000
_cell.length_b   1.000
_cell.length_c   1.000
_cell.angle_alpha   90.00
_cell.angle_beta   90.00
_cell.angle_gamma   90.00
#
_symmetry.space_group_name_H-M   'P 1'
#
loop_
_entity.id
_entity.type
_entity.pdbx_description
1 polymer ?
#
loop_
_entity_poly.entity_id
_entity_poly.type
_entity_poly.pdbx_seq_one_letter_code
_entity_poly.pdbx_strand_id
1 'polypeptide(L)'
;AQLVDGAFLRRIQMKVEVSSPDEKMFYQIFAKMCEIYKVAFDKDSFVHLVQKWYREPKRTLQSVHPRDIIKTVVSICNYEGTPSKLTPALIDEACRSYFVDLKQSH
;
A
#
# COMPACT_ATOMS: atom_id res chain seq x y z
N ALA A 1 -41.35 -5.53 14.69
CA ALA A 1 -40.01 -5.12 15.14
C ALA A 1 -39.07 -5.17 13.94
N GLN A 2 -38.18 -4.18 13.83
CA GLN A 2 -37.49 -3.72 12.61
C GLN A 2 -36.59 -4.79 11.97
N LEU A 3 -36.83 -5.08 10.69
CA LEU A 3 -35.88 -5.77 9.83
C LEU A 3 -34.90 -4.74 9.28
N VAL A 4 -33.78 -4.55 9.99
CA VAL A 4 -32.66 -3.73 9.54
C VAL A 4 -31.88 -4.51 8.47
N ASP A 5 -32.19 -4.18 7.23
CA ASP A 5 -31.32 -4.06 6.05
C ASP A 5 -30.00 -4.84 6.00
N GLY A 6 -30.06 -6.09 5.53
CA GLY A 6 -28.88 -6.83 5.06
C GLY A 6 -28.44 -6.50 3.63
N ALA A 7 -29.19 -5.63 2.93
CA ALA A 7 -28.90 -5.18 1.57
C ALA A 7 -27.91 -4.00 1.54
N PHE A 8 -27.62 -3.39 2.70
CA PHE A 8 -26.80 -2.18 2.82
C PHE A 8 -25.27 -2.41 2.69
N LEU A 9 -24.74 -3.60 3.00
CA LEU A 9 -23.28 -3.81 3.06
C LEU A 9 -22.68 -4.48 1.81
N ARG A 10 -23.50 -5.06 0.93
CA ARG A 10 -23.02 -5.70 -0.31
C ARG A 10 -22.88 -4.75 -1.51
N ARG A 11 -23.20 -3.46 -1.34
CA ARG A 11 -23.24 -2.50 -2.46
C ARG A 11 -22.13 -1.43 -2.44
N ILE A 12 -21.07 -1.63 -1.67
CA ILE A 12 -19.79 -0.98 -1.97
C ILE A 12 -18.78 -2.02 -2.42
N GLN A 13 -19.18 -2.87 -3.37
CA GLN A 13 -18.29 -3.22 -4.46
C GLN A 13 -18.08 -1.95 -5.28
N MET A 14 -17.17 -1.09 -4.82
CA MET A 14 -16.50 -0.16 -5.72
C MET A 14 -15.72 -1.01 -6.73
N LYS A 15 -16.43 -1.51 -7.76
CA LYS A 15 -15.90 -1.74 -9.09
C LYS A 15 -15.47 -0.37 -9.63
N VAL A 16 -14.48 0.25 -8.99
CA VAL A 16 -13.62 1.14 -9.72
C VAL A 16 -12.86 0.17 -10.60
N GLU A 17 -13.11 0.21 -11.91
CA GLU A 17 -12.08 -0.16 -12.86
C GLU A 17 -10.86 0.67 -12.48
N VAL A 18 -10.05 0.14 -11.55
CA VAL A 18 -8.81 0.76 -11.12
C VAL A 18 -7.89 0.55 -12.30
N SER A 19 -8.03 1.42 -13.29
CA SER A 19 -7.03 1.62 -14.32
C SER A 19 -5.70 1.74 -13.59
N SER A 20 -4.72 0.93 -13.99
CA SER A 20 -3.40 0.95 -13.38
C SER A 20 -2.90 2.40 -13.35
N PRO A 21 -2.64 2.97 -12.16
CA PRO A 21 -2.19 4.35 -12.07
C PRO A 21 -0.83 4.46 -12.75
N ASP A 22 -0.63 5.54 -13.51
CA ASP A 22 0.71 5.92 -13.95
C ASP A 22 1.59 6.26 -12.74
N GLU A 23 2.91 6.23 -12.94
CA GLU A 23 3.89 6.45 -11.86
C GLU A 23 3.66 7.77 -11.10
N LYS A 24 3.21 8.83 -11.80
CA LYS A 24 2.85 10.12 -11.19
C LYS A 24 1.64 10.02 -10.25
N MET A 25 0.61 9.29 -10.66
CA MET A 25 -0.58 9.08 -9.83
C MET A 25 -0.25 8.16 -8.66
N PHE A 26 0.55 7.12 -8.90
CA PHE A 26 1.06 6.25 -7.85
C PHE A 26 1.84 7.04 -6.78
N TYR A 27 2.71 7.96 -7.20
CA TYR A 27 3.42 8.88 -6.30
C TYR A 27 2.46 9.73 -5.47
N GLN A 28 1.46 10.35 -6.09
CA GLN A 28 0.49 11.18 -5.38
C GLN A 28 -0.31 10.39 -4.35
N ILE A 29 -0.79 9.19 -4.71
CA ILE A 29 -1.49 8.30 -3.79
C ILE A 29 -0.55 7.90 -2.64
N PHE A 30 0.70 7.54 -2.93
CA PHE A 30 1.66 7.13 -1.93
C PHE A 30 2.00 8.25 -0.95
N ALA A 31 2.28 9.46 -1.43
CA ALA A 31 2.49 10.64 -0.60
C ALA A 31 1.26 10.92 0.28
N LYS A 32 0.05 10.81 -0.29
CA LYS A 32 -1.19 10.98 0.46
C LYS A 32 -1.37 9.96 1.57
N MET A 33 -1.01 8.70 1.32
CA MET A 33 -1.04 7.65 2.34
C MET A 33 -0.02 7.93 3.45
N CYS A 34 1.18 8.42 3.13
CA CYS A 34 2.16 8.83 4.15
C CYS A 34 1.56 9.88 5.09
N GLU A 35 0.85 10.89 4.58
CA GLU A 35 0.16 11.88 5.42
C GLU A 35 -0.91 11.24 6.33
N ILE A 36 -1.78 10.39 5.77
CA ILE A 36 -2.89 9.74 6.48
C ILE A 36 -2.36 8.87 7.63
N TYR A 37 -1.29 8.11 7.37
CA TYR A 37 -0.69 7.19 8.33
C TYR A 37 0.38 7.84 9.21
N LYS A 38 0.55 9.17 9.13
CA LYS A 38 1.55 9.96 9.87
C LYS A 38 2.98 9.43 9.73
N VAL A 39 3.34 9.00 8.51
CA VAL A 39 4.69 8.59 8.14
C VAL A 39 5.36 9.74 7.41
N ALA A 40 6.58 10.10 7.81
CA ALA A 40 7.36 11.08 7.06
C ALA A 40 7.65 10.55 5.65
N PHE A 41 7.16 11.25 4.63
CA PHE A 41 7.43 10.88 3.25
C PHE A 41 8.91 11.07 2.94
N ASP A 42 9.53 10.04 2.37
CA ASP A 42 10.92 10.05 1.93
C ASP A 42 11.01 9.71 0.45
N LYS A 43 11.59 10.62 -0.34
CA LYS A 43 11.63 10.51 -1.80
C LYS A 43 12.54 9.35 -2.23
N ASP A 44 13.69 9.18 -1.59
CA ASP A 44 14.63 8.11 -1.90
C ASP A 44 14.01 6.73 -1.67
N SER A 45 13.28 6.55 -0.57
CA SER A 45 12.51 5.33 -0.27
C SER A 45 11.43 5.06 -1.31
N PHE A 46 10.74 6.08 -1.80
CA PHE A 46 9.76 5.92 -2.88
C PHE A 46 10.42 5.53 -4.21
N VAL A 47 11.53 6.17 -4.58
CA VAL A 47 12.28 5.82 -5.80
C VAL A 47 12.78 4.39 -5.71
N HIS A 48 13.32 3.98 -4.55
CA HIS A 48 13.73 2.61 -4.27
C HIS A 48 12.58 1.61 -4.43
N LEU A 49 11.40 1.92 -3.86
CA LEU A 49 10.18 1.12 -4.02
C LEU A 49 9.88 0.89 -5.50
N VAL A 50 9.81 1.96 -6.29
CA VAL A 50 9.43 1.88 -7.71
C VAL A 50 10.48 1.12 -8.52
N GLN A 51 11.77 1.41 -8.34
CA GLN A 51 12.82 0.73 -9.09
C GLN A 51 12.86 -0.77 -8.78
N LYS A 52 12.98 -1.11 -7.49
CA LYS A 52 13.22 -2.48 -7.05
C LYS A 52 12.01 -3.38 -7.08
N TRP A 53 10.85 -2.84 -6.70
CA TRP A 53 9.65 -3.65 -6.54
C TRP A 53 8.66 -3.54 -7.70
N TYR A 54 8.83 -2.56 -8.60
CA TYR A 54 7.97 -2.44 -9.78
C TYR A 54 8.72 -2.57 -11.09
N ARG A 55 9.79 -1.80 -11.31
CA ARG A 55 10.48 -1.79 -12.61
C ARG A 55 11.31 -3.06 -12.87
N GLU A 56 12.18 -3.44 -11.95
CA GLU A 56 13.01 -4.66 -12.06
C GLU A 56 12.16 -5.93 -12.31
N PRO A 57 11.13 -6.23 -11.50
CA PRO A 57 10.26 -7.39 -11.70
C PRO A 57 9.11 -7.15 -12.70
N LYS A 58 9.04 -5.98 -13.34
CA LYS A 58 7.99 -5.57 -14.28
C LYS A 58 6.57 -5.74 -13.73
N ARG A 59 6.34 -5.35 -12.46
CA ARG A 59 5.02 -5.43 -11.82
C ARG A 59 4.13 -4.27 -12.23
N THR A 60 2.85 -4.58 -12.43
CA THR A 60 1.82 -3.57 -12.69
C THR A 60 1.57 -2.72 -11.44
N LEU A 61 1.48 -1.40 -11.63
CA LEU A 61 1.06 -0.48 -10.58
C LEU A 61 -0.44 -0.67 -10.33
N GLN A 62 -0.83 -0.74 -9.07
CA GLN A 62 -2.23 -0.79 -8.65
C GLN A 62 -2.45 0.27 -7.58
N SER A 63 -3.59 0.97 -7.64
CA SER A 63 -3.91 2.05 -6.69
C SER A 63 -4.05 1.58 -5.24
N VAL A 64 -4.21 0.27 -5.01
CA VAL A 64 -4.27 -0.33 -3.68
C VAL A 64 -2.89 -0.50 -3.05
N HIS A 65 -1.84 -0.76 -3.86
CA HIS A 65 -0.52 -1.09 -3.32
C HIS A 65 0.09 0.00 -2.42
N PRO A 66 0.02 1.31 -2.75
CA PRO A 66 0.59 2.34 -1.87
C PRO A 66 0.01 2.28 -0.46
N ARG A 67 -1.30 2.09 -0.35
CA ARG A 67 -1.99 2.01 0.94
C ARG A 67 -1.53 0.78 1.73
N ASP A 68 -1.50 -0.37 1.09
CA ASP A 68 -1.15 -1.62 1.77
C ASP A 68 0.32 -1.63 2.20
N ILE A 69 1.24 -1.17 1.34
CA ILE A 69 2.67 -1.08 1.66
C ILE A 69 2.89 -0.15 2.86
N ILE A 70 2.29 1.05 2.86
CA ILE A 70 2.42 1.99 3.99
C ILE A 70 1.82 1.40 5.27
N LYS A 71 0.65 0.74 5.18
CA LYS A 71 0.04 0.07 6.32
C LYS A 71 0.97 -1.00 6.91
N THR A 72 1.62 -1.79 6.07
CA THR A 72 2.59 -2.80 6.51
C THR A 72 3.83 -2.16 7.14
N VAL A 73 4.38 -1.08 6.56
CA VAL A 73 5.51 -0.32 7.16
C VAL A 73 5.15 0.16 8.56
N VAL A 74 3.97 0.75 8.75
CA VAL A 74 3.49 1.21 10.06
C VAL A 74 3.31 0.03 11.02
N SER A 75 2.80 -1.10 10.54
CA SER A 75 2.65 -2.30 11.36
C SER A 75 4.00 -2.83 11.85
N ILE A 76 5.04 -2.81 11.01
CA ILE A 76 6.40 -3.21 11.38
C ILE A 76 6.95 -2.25 12.45
N CYS A 77 6.87 -0.93 12.21
CA CYS A 77 7.37 0.06 13.17
C CYS A 77 6.66 -0.06 14.53
N ASN A 78 5.33 -0.25 14.53
CA ASN A 78 4.55 -0.45 15.74
C ASN A 78 4.94 -1.73 16.50
N TYR A 79 5.21 -2.82 15.77
CA TYR A 79 5.66 -4.08 16.38
C TYR A 79 7.06 -3.93 17.01
N GLU A 80 7.96 -3.19 16.36
CA GLU A 80 9.30 -2.91 16.87
C GLU A 80 9.34 -1.81 17.95
N GLY A 81 8.22 -1.12 18.20
CA GLY A 81 8.16 0.01 19.12
C GLY A 81 8.95 1.24 18.63
N THR A 82 9.18 1.37 17.32
CA THR A 82 9.94 2.46 16.71
C THR A 82 9.00 3.49 16.07
N PRO A 83 9.43 4.77 15.95
CA PRO A 83 8.62 5.77 15.28
C PRO A 83 8.46 5.45 13.79
N SER A 84 7.23 5.56 13.29
CA SER A 84 6.89 5.33 11.88
C SER A 84 7.73 6.22 10.95
N LYS A 85 8.64 5.59 10.21
CA LYS A 85 9.51 6.26 9.24
C LYS A 85 9.55 5.48 7.94
N LEU A 86 9.76 6.19 6.84
CA LEU A 86 9.97 5.58 5.54
C LEU A 86 11.48 5.42 5.32
N THR A 87 11.93 4.17 5.13
CA THR A 87 13.32 3.87 4.75
C THR A 87 13.34 2.78 3.69
N PRO A 88 14.37 2.70 2.82
CA PRO A 88 14.47 1.63 1.82
C PRO A 88 14.41 0.22 2.45
N ALA A 89 14.96 0.05 3.65
CA ALA A 89 14.96 -1.22 4.38
C ALA A 89 13.55 -1.62 4.85
N LEU A 90 12.79 -0.69 5.45
CA LEU A 90 11.41 -0.94 5.87
C LEU A 90 10.49 -1.18 4.67
N ILE A 91 10.70 -0.46 3.57
CA ILE A 91 10.00 -0.69 2.30
C ILE A 91 10.27 -2.10 1.78
N ASP A 92 11.53 -2.51 1.78
CA ASP A 92 11.93 -3.85 1.37
C ASP A 92 11.26 -4.93 2.21
N GLU A 93 11.16 -4.73 3.52
CA GLU A 93 10.50 -5.66 4.43
C GLU A 93 9.00 -5.71 4.24
N ALA A 94 8.35 -4.54 4.15
CA ALA A 94 6.93 -4.44 3.87
C ALA A 94 6.56 -5.08 2.53
N CYS A 95 7.36 -4.85 1.49
CA CYS A 95 7.14 -5.43 0.16
C CYS A 95 7.41 -6.94 0.14
N ARG A 96 8.45 -7.42 0.84
CA ARG A 96 8.66 -8.86 1.01
C ARG A 96 7.44 -9.51 1.64
N SER A 97 6.96 -8.98 2.76
CA SER A 97 5.76 -9.51 3.41
C SER A 97 4.56 -9.46 2.47
N TYR A 98 4.23 -8.30 1.91
CA TYR A 98 3.04 -8.10 1.08
C TYR A 98 3.04 -8.92 -0.22
N PHE A 99 4.13 -8.90 -1.00
CA PHE A 99 4.18 -9.59 -2.30
C PHE A 99 4.50 -11.09 -2.19
N VAL A 100 5.05 -11.57 -1.06
CA VAL A 100 5.19 -13.00 -0.82
C VAL A 100 3.85 -13.60 -0.39
N ASP A 101 3.07 -12.92 0.45
CA ASP A 101 1.73 -13.37 0.84
C ASP A 101 0.80 -13.50 -0.37
N LEU A 102 0.88 -12.54 -1.31
CA LEU A 102 0.17 -12.60 -2.59
C LEU A 102 0.52 -13.82 -3.46
N LYS A 103 1.70 -14.42 -3.28
CA LYS A 103 2.10 -15.64 -4.01
C LYS A 103 1.60 -16.92 -3.36
N GLN A 104 1.20 -16.89 -2.08
CA GLN A 104 0.75 -18.09 -1.35
C GLN A 104 -0.76 -18.35 -1.45
N SER A 105 -1.53 -17.45 -2.08
CA SER A 105 -2.98 -17.61 -2.26
C SER A 105 -3.38 -18.44 -3.49
N HIS A 106 -2.59 -19.47 -3.85
CA HIS A 106 -2.89 -20.38 -4.96
C HIS A 106 -3.42 -21.72 -4.47
#